data_AF-A0A1W6JY80-F1
#
_entry.id   AF-A0A1W6JY80-F1
#
_cell.length_a   1.000
_cell.length_b   1.000
_cell.length_c   1.000
_cell.angle_alpha   90.00
_cell.angle_beta   90.00
_cell.angle_gamma   90.00
#
_symmetry.space_group_name_H-M   'P 1'
#
loop_
_entity.id
_entity.type
_entity.pdbx_description
1 polymer ?
#
loop_
_entity_poly.entity_id
_entity_poly.type
_entity_poly.pdbx_seq_one_letter_code
_entity_poly.pdbx_strand_id
1 'polypeptide(L)'
;MDVKSLNKTVLVLSSVLYSLNIILSVSLYTLLEYVSLPISNIALRSILVSVPLISALFNSIILAMITMSLKYAEYYGISKSALAIVIYAGYWLAFRPPSYVLIFMISIIALCIIQIADLFLYAKLQKEMFG
;
A
#
# COMPACT_ATOMS: atom_id res chain seq x y z
N MET A 1 -21.88 -16.63 7.13
CA MET A 1 -21.97 -15.21 7.56
C MET A 1 -22.93 -14.51 6.63
N ASP A 2 -23.77 -13.63 7.16
CA ASP A 2 -24.59 -12.72 6.37
C ASP A 2 -23.72 -11.63 5.71
N VAL A 3 -24.21 -11.04 4.62
CA VAL A 3 -23.49 -10.04 3.81
C VAL A 3 -23.04 -8.85 4.66
N LYS A 4 -23.85 -8.41 5.62
CA LYS A 4 -23.52 -7.27 6.51
C LYS A 4 -22.38 -7.60 7.46
N SER A 5 -22.37 -8.80 8.06
CA SER A 5 -21.26 -9.24 8.90
C SER A 5 -19.97 -9.41 8.10
N LEU A 6 -20.06 -9.97 6.90
CA LEU A 6 -18.90 -10.12 6.01
C LEU A 6 -18.32 -8.76 5.59
N ASN A 7 -19.17 -7.78 5.28
CA ASN A 7 -18.72 -6.41 4.99
C ASN A 7 -18.02 -5.77 6.19
N LYS A 8 -18.53 -5.95 7.41
CA LYS A 8 -17.84 -5.47 8.62
C LYS A 8 -16.46 -6.10 8.78
N THR A 9 -16.33 -7.41 8.55
CA THR A 9 -15.04 -8.10 8.61
C THR A 9 -14.06 -7.55 7.59
N VAL A 10 -14.50 -7.32 6.35
CA VAL A 10 -13.68 -6.72 5.29
C VAL A 10 -13.25 -5.30 5.67
N LEU A 11 -14.14 -4.46 6.21
CA LEU A 11 -13.78 -3.11 6.65
C LEU A 11 -12.73 -3.10 7.78
N VAL A 12 -12.85 -4.03 8.74
CA VAL A 12 -11.85 -4.19 9.82
C VAL A 12 -10.53 -4.69 9.25
N LEU A 13 -10.57 -5.68 8.36
CA LEU A 13 -9.38 -6.22 7.70
C LEU A 13 -8.66 -5.14 6.89
N SER A 14 -9.40 -4.40 6.05
CA SER A 14 -8.91 -3.21 5.35
C SER A 14 -8.26 -2.21 6.31
N SER A 15 -8.91 -1.89 7.45
CA SER A 15 -8.33 -0.96 8.43
C SER A 15 -6.97 -1.43 8.93
N VAL A 16 -6.85 -2.70 9.31
CA VAL A 16 -5.59 -3.28 9.77
C VAL A 16 -4.53 -3.28 8.66
N LEU A 17 -4.88 -3.78 7.47
CA LEU A 17 -3.94 -3.91 6.35
C LEU A 17 -3.38 -2.55 5.91
N TYR A 18 -4.26 -1.56 5.74
CA TYR A 18 -3.85 -0.22 5.32
C TYR A 18 -3.04 0.49 6.42
N SER A 19 -3.42 0.37 7.69
CA SER A 19 -2.63 0.93 8.79
C SER A 19 -1.23 0.32 8.88
N LEU A 20 -1.10 -1.01 8.74
CA LEU A 20 0.21 -1.67 8.71
C LEU A 20 1.04 -1.19 7.51
N ASN A 21 0.42 -1.07 6.33
CA ASN A 21 1.12 -0.61 5.13
C ASN A 21 1.58 0.86 5.28
N ILE A 22 0.79 1.72 5.92
CA ILE A 22 1.18 3.10 6.27
C ILE A 22 2.40 3.08 7.19
N ILE A 23 2.35 2.33 8.30
CA ILE A 23 3.45 2.27 9.27
C ILE A 23 4.74 1.79 8.61
N LEU A 24 4.68 0.72 7.81
CA LEU A 24 5.85 0.19 7.11
C LEU A 24 6.38 1.16 6.06
N SER A 25 5.49 1.84 5.32
CA SER A 25 5.88 2.81 4.30
C SER A 25 6.57 4.04 4.92
N VAL A 26 6.05 4.55 6.05
CA VAL A 26 6.70 5.64 6.80
C VAL A 26 8.02 5.20 7.38
N SER A 27 8.08 3.97 7.94
CA SER A 27 9.33 3.40 8.47
C SER A 27 10.40 3.26 7.39
N LEU A 28 10.01 2.81 6.19
CA LEU A 28 10.90 2.72 5.03
C LEU A 28 11.39 4.09 4.56
N TYR A 29 10.51 5.10 4.53
CA TYR A 29 10.91 6.48 4.26
C TYR A 29 11.99 6.95 5.25
N THR A 30 11.73 6.82 6.55
CA THR A 30 12.67 7.21 7.60
C THR A 30 13.99 6.45 7.46
N LEU A 31 13.96 5.15 7.17
CA LEU A 31 15.16 4.35 6.97
C LEU A 31 15.99 4.84 5.78
N LEU A 32 15.36 5.21 4.67
CA LEU A 32 16.06 5.66 3.45
C LEU A 32 16.66 7.07 3.58
N GLU A 33 16.16 7.90 4.49
CA GLU A 33 16.80 9.17 4.87
C GLU A 33 18.15 8.94 5.55
N TYR A 34 18.25 7.94 6.44
CA TYR A 34 19.51 7.62 7.14
C TYR A 34 20.44 6.72 6.33
N VAL A 35 19.87 5.76 5.59
CA VAL A 35 20.59 4.82 4.73
C VAL A 35 20.35 5.24 3.30
N SER A 36 21.20 6.14 2.83
CA SER A 36 21.13 6.65 1.45
C SER A 36 21.26 5.52 0.43
N LEU A 37 20.39 5.53 -0.58
CA LEU A 37 20.54 4.71 -1.78
C LEU A 37 21.86 5.06 -2.49
N PRO A 38 22.49 4.11 -3.21
CA PRO A 38 23.75 4.31 -3.93
C PRO A 38 23.53 5.15 -5.20
N ILE A 39 23.07 6.39 -5.02
CA ILE A 39 22.65 7.32 -6.07
C ILE A 39 23.40 8.63 -5.87
N SER A 40 24.24 8.96 -6.86
CA SER A 40 25.07 10.17 -6.85
C SER A 40 24.26 11.45 -7.10
N ASN A 41 23.19 11.38 -7.90
CA ASN A 41 22.33 12.51 -8.18
C ASN A 41 21.39 12.80 -7.00
N ILE A 42 21.59 13.94 -6.34
CA ILE A 42 20.84 14.36 -5.14
C ILE A 42 19.34 14.53 -5.43
N ALA A 43 18.98 15.10 -6.57
CA ALA A 43 17.58 15.32 -6.94
C ALA A 43 16.86 13.97 -7.17
N LEU A 44 17.50 13.06 -7.90
CA LEU A 44 16.96 11.73 -8.16
C LEU A 44 16.85 10.90 -6.87
N ARG A 45 17.84 11.01 -5.98
CA ARG A 45 17.81 10.38 -4.66
C ARG A 45 16.63 10.89 -3.83
N SER A 46 16.41 12.20 -3.78
CA SER A 46 15.30 12.80 -3.01
C SER A 46 13.93 12.31 -3.51
N ILE A 47 13.72 12.28 -4.83
CA ILE A 47 12.49 11.74 -5.43
C ILE A 47 12.27 10.29 -5.00
N LEU A 48 13.31 9.46 -5.08
CA LEU A 48 13.19 8.04 -4.74
C LEU A 48 12.97 7.82 -3.24
N VAL A 49 13.67 8.56 -2.38
CA VAL A 49 13.44 8.51 -0.94
C VAL A 49 12.00 8.90 -0.60
N SER A 50 11.37 9.83 -1.34
CA SER A 50 9.97 10.24 -1.08
C SER A 50 8.89 9.20 -1.46
N VAL A 51 9.21 8.19 -2.27
CA VAL A 51 8.23 7.24 -2.81
C VAL A 51 7.45 6.48 -1.71
N PRO A 52 8.09 5.94 -0.65
CA PRO A 52 7.38 5.31 0.44
C PRO A 52 6.44 6.27 1.16
N LEU A 53 6.83 7.54 1.33
CA LEU A 53 5.96 8.54 1.96
C LEU A 53 4.71 8.82 1.11
N ILE A 54 4.86 8.93 -0.22
CA ILE A 54 3.74 9.06 -1.16
C ILE A 54 2.83 7.82 -1.07
N SER A 55 3.42 6.62 -1.01
CA SER A 55 2.66 5.38 -0.83
C SER A 55 1.86 5.38 0.48
N ALA A 56 2.44 5.86 1.58
CA ALA A 56 1.75 5.99 2.86
C ALA A 56 0.55 6.94 2.77
N LEU A 57 0.73 8.11 2.14
CA LEU A 57 -0.34 9.09 1.93
C LEU A 57 -1.50 8.50 1.14
N PHE A 58 -1.23 7.83 0.01
CA PHE A 58 -2.30 7.19 -0.75
C PHE A 58 -2.99 6.06 0.02
N ASN A 59 -2.26 5.25 0.79
CA ASN A 59 -2.89 4.25 1.66
C ASN A 59 -3.87 4.91 2.65
N SER A 60 -3.50 6.04 3.25
CA SER A 60 -4.38 6.77 4.18
C SER A 60 -5.64 7.30 3.47
N ILE A 61 -5.48 7.85 2.27
CA ILE A 61 -6.61 8.33 1.46
C ILE A 61 -7.55 7.17 1.11
N ILE A 62 -7.01 6.05 0.62
CA ILE A 62 -7.83 4.90 0.24
C ILE A 62 -8.53 4.29 1.46
N LEU A 63 -7.86 4.21 2.61
CA LEU A 63 -8.49 3.77 3.84
C LEU A 63 -9.68 4.67 4.21
N ALA A 64 -9.50 5.99 4.14
CA ALA A 64 -10.60 6.92 4.37
C ALA A 64 -11.76 6.69 3.38
N MET A 65 -11.47 6.49 2.09
CA MET A 65 -12.49 6.19 1.08
C MET A 65 -13.26 4.89 1.38
N ILE A 66 -12.57 3.82 1.78
CA ILE A 66 -13.19 2.54 2.15
C ILE A 66 -14.08 2.72 3.38
N THR A 67 -13.59 3.38 4.43
CA THR A 67 -14.36 3.61 5.67
C THR A 67 -15.62 4.44 5.44
N MET A 68 -15.56 5.40 4.52
CA MET A 68 -16.71 6.21 4.09
C MET A 68 -17.59 5.53 3.04
N SER A 69 -17.24 4.31 2.61
CA SER A 69 -17.94 3.58 1.55
C SER A 69 -18.08 4.40 0.25
N LEU A 70 -17.05 5.16 -0.10
CA LEU A 70 -17.06 5.97 -1.33
C LEU A 70 -17.00 5.08 -2.57
N LYS A 71 -17.70 5.52 -3.61
CA LYS A 71 -17.71 4.84 -4.91
C LYS A 71 -16.29 4.77 -5.48
N TYR A 72 -15.95 3.62 -6.07
CA TYR A 72 -14.68 3.34 -6.73
C TYR A 72 -13.45 3.22 -5.82
N ALA A 73 -13.61 3.25 -4.48
CA ALA A 73 -12.50 3.09 -3.54
C ALA A 73 -11.66 1.83 -3.83
N GLU A 74 -12.31 0.74 -4.25
CA GLU A 74 -11.71 -0.51 -4.68
C GLU A 74 -10.76 -0.35 -5.87
N TYR A 75 -11.14 0.42 -6.88
CA TYR A 75 -10.32 0.60 -8.09
C TYR A 75 -9.09 1.45 -7.79
N TYR A 76 -9.23 2.50 -6.98
CA TYR A 76 -8.10 3.29 -6.52
C TYR A 76 -7.14 2.46 -5.66
N GLY A 77 -7.68 1.63 -4.77
CA GLY A 77 -6.89 0.72 -3.94
C GLY A 77 -6.12 -0.34 -4.74
N ILE A 78 -6.76 -0.98 -5.72
CA ILE A 78 -6.13 -1.98 -6.59
C ILE A 78 -5.04 -1.32 -7.43
N SER A 79 -5.35 -0.19 -8.07
CA SER A 79 -4.39 0.52 -8.94
C SER A 79 -3.15 0.96 -8.17
N LYS A 80 -3.35 1.54 -6.98
CA LYS A 80 -2.25 1.95 -6.10
C LYS A 80 -1.41 0.76 -5.64
N SER A 81 -2.06 -0.34 -5.26
CA SER A 81 -1.36 -1.54 -4.78
C SER A 81 -0.54 -2.19 -5.90
N ALA A 82 -1.09 -2.27 -7.12
CA ALA A 82 -0.36 -2.73 -8.29
C ALA A 82 0.84 -1.83 -8.62
N LEU A 83 0.64 -0.51 -8.60
CA LEU A 83 1.73 0.45 -8.83
C LEU A 83 2.84 0.32 -7.78
N ALA A 84 2.47 0.19 -6.50
CA ALA A 84 3.44 -0.01 -5.42
C ALA A 84 4.27 -1.29 -5.63
N ILE A 85 3.64 -2.40 -6.03
CA ILE A 85 4.34 -3.66 -6.32
C ILE A 85 5.38 -3.45 -7.43
N VAL A 86 4.99 -2.82 -8.54
CA VAL A 86 5.89 -2.55 -9.67
C VAL A 86 7.04 -1.65 -9.25
N ILE A 87 6.75 -0.57 -8.51
CA ILE A 87 7.77 0.37 -8.05
C ILE A 87 8.78 -0.33 -7.12
N TYR A 88 8.32 -1.02 -6.08
CA TYR A 88 9.23 -1.66 -5.14
C TYR A 88 10.02 -2.83 -5.75
N ALA A 89 9.41 -3.58 -6.69
CA ALA A 89 10.15 -4.56 -7.48
C ALA A 89 11.23 -3.89 -8.36
N GLY A 90 10.90 -2.75 -8.98
CA GLY A 90 11.85 -1.94 -9.75
C GLY A 90 13.00 -1.40 -8.90
N TYR A 91 12.73 -0.97 -7.67
CA TYR A 91 13.77 -0.51 -6.72
C TYR A 91 14.78 -1.61 -6.43
N TRP A 92 14.30 -2.82 -6.19
CA TRP A 92 15.16 -3.96 -5.93
C TRP A 92 16.08 -4.24 -7.11
N LEU A 93 15.53 -4.28 -8.33
CA LEU A 93 16.28 -4.56 -9.55
C LEU A 93 17.32 -3.48 -9.88
N ALA A 94 16.96 -2.20 -9.68
CA ALA A 94 17.80 -1.08 -10.08
C ALA A 94 18.91 -0.76 -9.07
N PHE A 95 18.61 -0.80 -7.77
CA PHE A 95 19.52 -0.28 -6.74
C PHE A 95 20.12 -1.35 -5.84
N ARG A 96 19.58 -2.57 -5.87
CA ARG A 96 20.00 -3.70 -5.00
C ARG A 96 20.26 -3.26 -3.56
N PRO A 97 19.24 -2.68 -2.89
CA PRO A 97 19.41 -2.11 -1.57
C PRO A 97 19.84 -3.17 -0.54
N PRO A 98 20.38 -2.74 0.62
CA PRO A 98 20.73 -3.65 1.71
C PRO A 98 19.54 -4.53 2.14
N SER A 99 19.85 -5.72 2.67
CA SER A 99 18.84 -6.73 3.04
C SER A 99 17.78 -6.22 4.01
N TYR A 100 18.14 -5.34 4.94
CA TYR A 100 17.17 -4.74 5.88
C TYR A 100 16.16 -3.81 5.19
N VAL A 101 16.56 -3.05 4.16
CA VAL A 101 15.63 -2.25 3.33
C VAL A 101 14.72 -3.18 2.51
N LEU A 102 15.28 -4.26 1.98
CA LEU A 102 14.53 -5.26 1.22
C LEU A 102 13.40 -5.89 2.04
N ILE A 103 13.64 -6.19 3.32
CA ILE A 103 12.62 -6.77 4.21
C ILE A 103 11.39 -5.84 4.28
N PHE A 104 11.59 -4.53 4.43
CA PHE A 104 10.49 -3.56 4.41
C PHE A 104 9.78 -3.55 3.05
N MET A 105 10.52 -3.49 1.94
CA MET A 105 9.93 -3.47 0.59
C MET A 105 9.10 -4.74 0.31
N ILE A 106 9.61 -5.93 0.64
CA ILE A 106 8.89 -7.19 0.46
C ILE A 106 7.65 -7.25 1.36
N SER A 107 7.75 -6.78 2.60
CA SER A 107 6.60 -6.74 3.52
C SER A 107 5.50 -5.83 2.98
N ILE A 108 5.85 -4.67 2.42
CA ILE A 108 4.91 -3.76 1.77
C ILE A 108 4.27 -4.41 0.53
N ILE A 109 5.07 -5.09 -0.31
CA ILE A 109 4.57 -5.83 -1.48
C ILE A 109 3.57 -6.91 -1.05
N ALA A 110 3.91 -7.71 -0.04
CA ALA A 110 3.04 -8.76 0.47
C ALA A 110 1.71 -8.19 0.98
N LEU A 111 1.75 -7.08 1.73
CA LEU A 111 0.54 -6.38 2.15
C LEU A 111 -0.28 -5.87 0.97
N CYS A 112 0.36 -5.31 -0.07
CA CYS A 112 -0.33 -4.86 -1.27
C CYS A 112 -1.06 -6.00 -2.00
N ILE A 113 -0.48 -7.20 -2.05
CA ILE A 113 -1.14 -8.38 -2.62
C ILE A 113 -2.38 -8.76 -1.79
N ILE A 114 -2.26 -8.77 -0.46
CA ILE A 114 -3.39 -9.08 0.43
C ILE A 114 -4.48 -8.01 0.34
N GLN A 115 -4.11 -6.72 0.26
CA GLN A 115 -5.03 -5.61 0.06
C GLN A 115 -5.81 -5.75 -1.25
N ILE A 116 -5.16 -6.17 -2.34
CA ILE A 116 -5.86 -6.43 -3.61
C ILE A 116 -6.94 -7.51 -3.44
N ALA A 117 -6.61 -8.62 -2.76
CA ALA A 117 -7.57 -9.68 -2.50
C ALA A 117 -8.76 -9.20 -1.64
N ASP A 118 -8.49 -8.43 -0.57
CA ASP A 118 -9.51 -7.84 0.29
C ASP A 118 -10.42 -6.86 -0.47
N LEU A 119 -9.84 -6.04 -1.35
CA LEU A 119 -10.60 -5.11 -2.20
C LEU A 119 -11.49 -5.81 -3.22
N PHE A 120 -11.08 -6.96 -3.77
CA PHE A 120 -11.96 -7.76 -4.63
C PHE A 120 -13.17 -8.29 -3.87
N LEU A 121 -12.98 -8.72 -2.62
CA LEU A 121 -14.07 -9.12 -1.73
C LEU A 121 -14.98 -7.92 -1.41
N TYR A 122 -14.39 -6.78 -1.05
CA TYR A 122 -15.11 -5.54 -0.83
C TYR A 122 -15.97 -5.13 -2.03
N ALA A 123 -15.41 -5.13 -3.24
CA ALA A 123 -16.12 -4.78 -4.47
C ALA A 123 -17.34 -5.68 -4.72
N LYS A 124 -17.18 -6.99 -4.49
CA LYS A 124 -18.27 -7.95 -4.62
C LYS A 124 -19.39 -7.65 -3.62
N LEU A 125 -19.04 -7.36 -2.37
CA LEU A 125 -20.00 -7.06 -1.31
C LEU A 125 -20.74 -5.75 -1.55
N GLN A 126 -20.05 -4.70 -2.01
CA GLN A 126 -20.69 -3.44 -2.38
C GLN A 126 -21.72 -3.63 -3.48
N LYS A 127 -21.41 -4.44 -4.50
CA LYS A 127 -22.36 -4.80 -5.57
C LYS A 127 -23.57 -5.57 -5.04
N GLU A 128 -23.36 -6.54 -4.15
CA GLU A 128 -24.46 -7.29 -3.53
C GLU A 128 -25.35 -6.43 -2.61
N MET A 129 -24.78 -5.41 -1.97
CA MET A 129 -25.51 -4.53 -1.05
C MET A 129 -26.24 -3.37 -1.75
N PHE A 130 -25.72 -2.86 -2.86
CA PHE A 130 -26.18 -1.62 -3.49
C PHE A 130 -26.61 -1.75 -4.96
N GLY A 131 -26.45 -2.93 -5.60
CA GLY A 131 -26.86 -3.20 -6.99
C GLY A 131 -25.76 -2.98 -8.01
#